data_AF-A0A427L115-F1
#
_entry.id   AF-A0A427L115-F1
#
_cell.length_a   1.000
_cell.length_b   1.000
_cell.length_c   1.000
_cell.angle_alpha   90.00
_cell.angle_beta   90.00
_cell.angle_gamma   90.00
#
_symmetry.space_group_name_H-M   'P 1'
#
loop_
_entity.id
_entity.type
_entity.pdbx_description
1 polymer ?
#
loop_
_entity_poly.entity_id
_entity_poly.type
_entity_poly.pdbx_seq_one_letter_code
_entity_poly.pdbx_strand_id
1 'polypeptide(L)'
;MHPAIFMAFFILTGCSQSEPEGAGAEVSAATSSEQLTSASAFYRAQHCDAAIASDPPRAGRVFHYTMSSSDENQPLMTRAQTIRNVSGDMVNYDEVLGMGEMSSPPESRQARLGLLLTASTGRSIRYDGAEDAIKGLQPGHTVKIPMTETLSDSDAAPAQGEAAVTFVGCGVTHPTVTGAPGEPVRLYRLKMPHAAPQAPGQMTEVTELEILLSQRYGWPVVESVSGGTMVLTSVSN
;
A
#
# COMPACT_ATOMS: atom_id res chain seq x y z
N MET A 1 -51.14 -66.21 -24.98
CA MET A 1 -51.71 -65.20 -24.06
C MET A 1 -51.50 -63.83 -24.70
N HIS A 2 -52.57 -63.20 -25.21
CA HIS A 2 -52.67 -61.74 -25.41
C HIS A 2 -53.60 -61.24 -24.28
N PRO A 3 -53.58 -59.98 -23.81
CA PRO A 3 -53.36 -58.71 -24.55
C PRO A 3 -52.30 -57.82 -23.83
N ALA A 4 -51.97 -56.57 -24.16
CA ALA A 4 -52.81 -55.44 -24.55
C ALA A 4 -51.93 -54.29 -25.11
N ILE A 5 -52.23 -53.78 -26.32
CA ILE A 5 -52.99 -52.54 -26.63
C ILE A 5 -52.02 -51.35 -26.83
N PHE A 6 -51.71 -50.93 -28.08
CA PHE A 6 -52.46 -49.96 -28.94
C PHE A 6 -52.74 -48.64 -28.21
N MET A 7 -52.57 -47.41 -28.69
CA MET A 7 -52.49 -46.76 -30.01
C MET A 7 -52.03 -45.31 -29.64
N ALA A 8 -51.39 -44.49 -30.47
CA ALA A 8 -51.95 -44.04 -31.74
C ALA A 8 -52.02 -42.50 -31.83
N PHE A 9 -51.14 -41.84 -32.60
CA PHE A 9 -51.43 -40.65 -33.45
C PHE A 9 -51.69 -39.27 -32.78
N PHE A 10 -51.50 -38.08 -33.40
CA PHE A 10 -51.15 -37.64 -34.76
C PHE A 10 -50.69 -36.14 -34.75
N ILE A 11 -49.74 -35.82 -35.65
CA ILE A 11 -49.57 -34.65 -36.56
C ILE A 11 -49.50 -33.16 -36.09
N LEU A 12 -48.43 -32.55 -36.64
CA LEU A 12 -48.10 -31.16 -37.04
C LEU A 12 -49.18 -30.05 -37.02
N THR A 13 -48.74 -28.82 -36.72
CA THR A 13 -48.61 -27.70 -37.69
C THR A 13 -48.11 -26.42 -37.00
N GLY A 14 -47.29 -25.60 -37.70
CA GLY A 14 -47.08 -24.19 -37.32
C GLY A 14 -45.69 -23.64 -37.64
N CYS A 15 -45.53 -23.09 -38.85
CA CYS A 15 -44.37 -22.29 -39.28
C CYS A 15 -44.37 -20.90 -38.62
N SER A 16 -43.17 -20.33 -38.41
CA SER A 16 -42.74 -18.99 -38.89
C SER A 16 -41.92 -18.19 -37.89
N GLN A 17 -40.87 -17.57 -38.43
CA GLN A 17 -39.86 -16.68 -37.85
C GLN A 17 -40.44 -15.46 -37.13
N SER A 18 -39.75 -14.99 -36.07
CA SER A 18 -39.39 -13.56 -35.87
C SER A 18 -38.59 -13.35 -34.56
N GLU A 19 -37.29 -13.04 -34.68
CA GLU A 19 -36.69 -11.87 -33.98
C GLU A 19 -36.93 -10.65 -34.92
N PRO A 20 -36.95 -9.37 -34.49
CA PRO A 20 -36.02 -8.76 -33.52
C PRO A 20 -36.59 -7.57 -32.67
N GLU A 21 -35.65 -6.83 -32.06
CA GLU A 21 -35.70 -5.44 -31.57
C GLU A 21 -36.12 -5.14 -30.12
N GLY A 22 -35.14 -4.63 -29.35
CA GLY A 22 -35.24 -3.24 -28.88
C GLY A 22 -35.39 -3.01 -27.38
N ALA A 23 -34.30 -2.55 -26.76
CA ALA A 23 -34.22 -1.60 -25.64
C ALA A 23 -34.87 -1.97 -24.29
N GLY A 24 -34.01 -2.20 -23.29
CA GLY A 24 -34.35 -2.19 -21.88
C GLY A 24 -33.09 -2.14 -21.03
N ALA A 25 -32.52 -0.94 -20.92
CA ALA A 25 -31.45 -0.66 -19.98
C ALA A 25 -31.99 -0.70 -18.55
N GLU A 26 -31.55 -1.66 -17.75
CA GLU A 26 -31.49 -1.57 -16.29
C GLU A 26 -30.18 -2.25 -15.89
N VAL A 27 -29.04 -1.55 -15.95
CA VAL A 27 -28.45 -0.89 -14.77
C VAL A 27 -28.94 -1.55 -13.48
N SER A 28 -28.25 -2.59 -13.05
CA SER A 28 -28.41 -3.12 -11.70
C SER A 28 -27.05 -3.30 -11.06
N ALA A 29 -26.83 -2.39 -10.12
CA ALA A 29 -25.86 -2.42 -9.03
C ALA A 29 -24.40 -2.61 -9.46
N ALA A 30 -23.75 -1.49 -9.78
CA ALA A 30 -22.43 -1.27 -9.21
C ALA A 30 -22.59 -1.38 -7.69
N THR A 31 -22.31 -2.56 -7.14
CA THR A 31 -21.96 -2.67 -5.74
C THR A 31 -20.83 -1.69 -5.53
N SER A 32 -21.07 -0.70 -4.67
CA SER A 32 -20.05 0.19 -4.15
C SER A 32 -18.99 -0.68 -3.52
N SER A 33 -18.01 -1.05 -4.35
CA SER A 33 -16.69 -1.47 -3.91
C SER A 33 -16.28 -0.37 -2.96
N GLU A 34 -16.11 -0.70 -1.68
CA GLU A 34 -15.30 0.14 -0.79
C GLU A 34 -13.96 0.27 -1.51
N GLN A 35 -13.81 1.38 -2.23
CA GLN A 35 -12.60 1.69 -2.93
C GLN A 35 -11.63 2.06 -1.82
N LEU A 36 -10.91 1.05 -1.32
CA LEU A 36 -9.66 1.24 -0.61
C LEU A 36 -8.97 2.41 -1.29
N THR A 37 -8.75 3.50 -0.56
CA THR A 37 -8.18 4.73 -1.10
C THR A 37 -6.69 4.50 -1.36
N SER A 38 -6.37 3.62 -2.31
CA SER A 38 -5.03 3.27 -2.75
C SER A 38 -4.20 4.54 -2.91
N ALA A 39 -2.92 4.52 -2.53
CA ALA A 39 -2.02 5.66 -2.77
C ALA A 39 -2.01 6.04 -4.26
N SER A 40 -2.26 5.08 -5.15
CA SER A 40 -2.46 5.27 -6.58
C SER A 40 -3.57 6.26 -6.95
N ALA A 41 -4.58 6.48 -6.09
CA ALA A 41 -5.62 7.50 -6.29
C ALA A 41 -5.08 8.94 -6.13
N PHE A 42 -3.88 9.11 -5.55
CA PHE A 42 -3.27 10.41 -5.25
C PHE A 42 -2.12 10.78 -6.19
N TYR A 43 -1.89 10.03 -7.27
CA TYR A 43 -0.94 10.43 -8.31
C TYR A 43 -1.45 10.21 -9.73
N ARG A 44 -0.86 10.96 -10.66
CA ARG A 44 -1.01 10.75 -12.10
C ARG A 44 0.28 10.13 -12.63
N ALA A 45 0.15 8.98 -13.27
CA ALA A 45 1.28 8.29 -13.87
C ALA A 45 1.98 9.15 -14.92
N GLN A 46 3.32 9.06 -14.95
CA GLN A 46 4.18 9.67 -15.95
C GLN A 46 5.32 8.72 -16.33
N HIS A 47 6.06 9.08 -17.37
CA HIS A 47 7.25 8.34 -17.75
C HIS A 47 8.29 8.40 -16.62
N CYS A 48 8.97 7.27 -16.37
CA CYS A 48 10.10 7.25 -15.45
C CYS A 48 11.35 7.77 -16.15
N ASP A 49 11.82 8.94 -15.73
CA ASP A 49 13.14 9.40 -16.10
C ASP A 49 14.20 8.57 -15.35
N ALA A 50 15.10 7.92 -16.11
CA ALA A 50 16.17 7.10 -15.56
C ALA A 50 17.17 7.90 -14.71
N ALA A 51 17.26 9.23 -14.91
CA ALA A 51 18.18 10.08 -14.17
C ALA A 51 17.70 10.45 -12.76
N ILE A 52 16.40 10.36 -12.47
CA ILE A 52 15.85 10.87 -11.20
C ILE A 52 15.73 9.76 -10.17
N ALA A 53 16.77 9.64 -9.34
CA ALA A 53 16.71 8.94 -8.06
C ALA A 53 16.10 9.86 -6.99
N SER A 54 15.52 9.28 -5.93
CA SER A 54 15.06 10.08 -4.79
C SER A 54 16.25 10.60 -3.98
N ASP A 55 16.31 11.91 -3.76
CA ASP A 55 17.27 12.51 -2.83
C ASP A 55 16.96 12.04 -1.40
N PRO A 56 17.94 11.70 -0.55
CA PRO A 56 17.65 11.34 0.84
C PRO A 56 17.01 12.52 1.61
N PRO A 57 16.17 12.24 2.62
CA PRO A 57 15.59 13.28 3.44
C PRO A 57 16.66 14.01 4.27
N ARG A 58 16.37 15.24 4.68
CA ARG A 58 17.31 16.05 5.50
C ARG A 58 16.99 15.88 6.98
N ALA A 59 18.04 15.75 7.80
CA ALA A 59 17.90 15.80 9.25
C ALA A 59 17.26 17.12 9.71
N GLY A 60 16.44 17.05 10.77
CA GLY A 60 15.63 18.15 11.29
C GLY A 60 14.28 18.33 10.59
N ARG A 61 14.11 17.81 9.37
CA ARG A 61 12.85 17.94 8.64
C ARG A 61 11.72 17.19 9.33
N VAL A 62 10.55 17.83 9.40
CA VAL A 62 9.32 17.22 9.93
C VAL A 62 8.29 17.09 8.81
N PHE A 63 7.70 15.91 8.69
CA PHE A 63 6.63 15.59 7.76
C PHE A 63 5.33 15.37 8.51
N HIS A 64 4.30 16.13 8.17
CA HIS A 64 2.98 16.04 8.80
C HIS A 64 1.99 15.37 7.84
N TYR A 65 1.25 14.41 8.36
CA TYR A 65 0.27 13.62 7.63
C TYR A 65 -1.09 13.63 8.34
N THR A 66 -2.12 13.41 7.55
CA THR A 66 -3.47 13.09 8.03
C THR A 66 -4.01 11.92 7.24
N MET A 67 -4.79 11.08 7.89
CA MET A 67 -5.53 10.04 7.21
C MET A 67 -6.60 10.67 6.31
N SER A 68 -6.59 10.32 5.04
CA SER A 68 -7.63 10.65 4.08
C SER A 68 -8.90 9.87 4.45
N SER A 69 -9.73 10.44 5.31
CA SER A 69 -11.02 9.85 5.67
C SER A 69 -12.01 9.95 4.51
N SER A 70 -12.84 8.91 4.35
CA SER A 70 -14.10 8.97 3.58
C SER A 70 -15.33 9.15 4.47
N ASP A 71 -15.17 9.13 5.80
CA ASP A 71 -16.24 9.19 6.80
C ASP A 71 -16.03 10.40 7.74
N GLU A 72 -17.03 11.28 7.79
CA GLU A 72 -17.02 12.49 8.63
C GLU A 72 -17.10 12.18 10.13
N ASN A 73 -17.48 10.96 10.52
CA ASN A 73 -17.67 10.58 11.93
C ASN A 73 -16.46 9.93 12.59
N GLN A 74 -15.37 9.70 11.87
CA GLN A 74 -14.16 9.13 12.47
C GLN A 74 -13.22 10.21 13.01
N PRO A 75 -12.59 10.01 14.19
CA PRO A 75 -11.60 10.93 14.70
C PRO A 75 -10.43 11.05 13.71
N LEU A 76 -10.02 12.30 13.44
CA LEU A 76 -8.90 12.58 12.56
C LEU A 76 -7.63 11.90 13.09
N MET A 77 -7.10 10.97 12.30
CA MET A 77 -5.79 10.36 12.58
C MET A 77 -4.70 11.22 11.93
N THR A 78 -3.70 11.59 12.73
CA THR A 78 -2.55 12.38 12.27
C THR A 78 -1.26 11.65 12.56
N ARG A 79 -0.23 11.96 11.79
CA ARG A 79 1.11 11.43 12.00
C ARG A 79 2.13 12.54 11.76
N ALA A 80 3.12 12.66 12.64
CA ALA A 80 4.27 13.53 12.44
C ALA A 80 5.54 12.68 12.47
N GLN A 81 6.39 12.84 11.48
CA GLN A 81 7.67 12.13 11.38
C GLN A 81 8.81 13.13 11.31
N THR A 82 9.70 13.11 12.32
CA THR A 82 10.86 14.01 12.41
C THR A 82 12.13 13.25 12.08
N ILE A 83 12.83 13.65 11.03
CA ILE A 83 14.08 13.00 10.61
C ILE A 83 15.19 13.37 11.58
N ARG A 84 15.71 12.40 12.34
CA ARG A 84 16.84 12.60 13.26
C ARG A 84 18.17 12.63 12.52
N ASN A 85 18.42 11.64 11.68
CA ASN A 85 19.63 11.55 10.86
C ASN A 85 19.44 10.61 9.67
N VAL A 86 20.37 10.71 8.72
CA VAL A 86 20.47 9.81 7.56
C VAL A 86 21.91 9.34 7.43
N SER A 87 22.09 8.03 7.24
CA SER A 87 23.40 7.38 7.05
C SER A 87 23.32 6.39 5.91
N GLY A 88 23.88 6.74 4.75
CA GLY A 88 23.71 5.95 3.53
C GLY A 88 22.23 5.90 3.13
N ASP A 89 21.66 4.71 3.07
CA ASP A 89 20.25 4.48 2.77
C ASP A 89 19.36 4.35 4.00
N MET A 90 19.94 4.41 5.21
CA MET A 90 19.22 4.30 6.48
C MET A 90 18.77 5.68 6.97
N VAL A 91 17.49 5.79 7.30
CA VAL A 91 16.85 7.01 7.83
C VAL A 91 16.33 6.74 9.23
N ASN A 92 16.85 7.46 10.21
CA ASN A 92 16.39 7.43 11.59
C ASN A 92 15.40 8.58 11.82
N TYR A 93 14.24 8.30 12.39
CA TYR A 93 13.19 9.30 12.59
C TYR A 93 12.37 9.04 13.86
N ASP A 94 11.82 10.09 14.45
CA ASP A 94 10.80 9.98 15.51
C ASP A 94 9.41 10.04 14.87
N GLU A 95 8.50 9.19 15.33
CA GLU A 95 7.11 9.20 14.92
C GLU A 95 6.19 9.54 16.09
N VAL A 96 5.25 10.45 15.85
CA VAL A 96 4.15 10.76 16.77
C VAL A 96 2.84 10.47 16.03
N LEU A 97 1.98 9.66 16.65
CA LEU A 97 0.64 9.37 16.14
C LEU A 97 -0.39 10.13 16.95
N GLY A 98 -1.34 10.78 16.28
CA GLY A 98 -2.46 11.49 16.89
C GLY A 98 -3.79 10.90 16.48
N MET A 99 -4.76 10.91 17.40
CA MET A 99 -6.15 10.51 17.17
C MET A 99 -7.07 11.48 17.90
N GLY A 100 -7.68 12.39 17.13
CA GLY A 100 -8.41 13.53 17.70
C GLY A 100 -7.48 14.44 18.50
N GLU A 101 -7.82 14.71 19.76
CA GLU A 101 -7.02 15.54 20.67
C GLU A 101 -5.89 14.76 21.38
N MET A 102 -5.86 13.43 21.24
CA MET A 102 -4.86 12.59 21.88
C MET A 102 -3.64 12.39 20.97
N SER A 103 -2.45 12.34 21.57
CA SER A 103 -1.20 11.99 20.87
C SER A 103 -0.42 10.93 21.65
N SER A 104 0.24 10.03 20.92
CA SER A 104 1.21 9.10 21.47
C SER A 104 2.48 9.85 21.88
N PRO A 105 3.27 9.31 22.83
CA PRO A 105 4.66 9.76 22.95
C PRO A 105 5.43 9.52 21.64
N PRO A 106 6.51 10.29 21.38
CA PRO A 106 7.39 10.04 20.24
C PRO A 106 8.02 8.65 20.31
N GLU A 107 7.96 7.92 19.20
CA GLU A 107 8.62 6.62 19.03
C GLU A 107 9.79 6.72 18.07
N SER A 108 10.96 6.27 18.51
CA SER A 108 12.12 6.19 17.64
C SER A 108 12.00 5.02 16.67
N ARG A 109 12.08 5.32 15.38
CA ARG A 109 12.00 4.36 14.28
C ARG A 109 13.18 4.50 13.32
N GLN A 110 13.33 3.51 12.47
CA GLN A 110 14.33 3.49 11.43
C GLN A 110 13.76 2.83 10.16
N ALA A 111 13.97 3.46 9.01
CA ALA A 111 13.56 2.92 7.72
C ALA A 111 14.70 2.97 6.70
N ARG A 112 14.72 2.01 5.78
CA ARG A 112 15.62 1.95 4.64
C ARG A 112 14.97 2.59 3.43
N LEU A 113 15.65 3.57 2.80
CA LEU A 113 15.21 4.32 1.63
C LEU A 113 13.83 5.01 1.79
N GLY A 114 13.37 5.21 3.03
CA GLY A 114 12.00 5.67 3.31
C GLY A 114 10.91 4.69 2.92
N LEU A 115 11.24 3.40 2.71
CA LEU A 115 10.32 2.36 2.24
C LEU A 115 10.17 1.21 3.23
N LEU A 116 11.29 0.63 3.67
CA LEU A 116 11.29 -0.58 4.49
C LEU A 116 11.57 -0.25 5.95
N LEU A 117 10.60 -0.50 6.84
CA LEU A 117 10.78 -0.31 8.28
C LEU A 117 11.78 -1.35 8.82
N THR A 118 12.84 -0.88 9.46
CA THR A 118 13.92 -1.74 10.00
C THR A 118 13.92 -1.80 11.52
N ALA A 119 13.31 -0.83 12.19
CA ALA A 119 13.12 -0.84 13.63
C ALA A 119 11.88 -0.04 14.03
N SER A 120 11.12 -0.59 14.97
CA SER A 120 10.04 0.08 15.68
C SER A 120 9.95 -0.42 17.11
N THR A 121 9.04 0.14 17.91
CA THR A 121 8.79 -0.34 19.27
C THR A 121 8.52 -1.85 19.27
N GLY A 122 9.32 -2.60 20.02
CA GLY A 122 9.15 -4.04 20.22
C GLY A 122 9.64 -4.94 19.08
N ARG A 123 10.25 -4.42 18.00
CA ARG A 123 10.78 -5.26 16.91
C ARG A 123 11.91 -4.62 16.12
N SER A 124 12.77 -5.46 15.56
CA SER A 124 13.80 -5.09 14.59
C SER A 124 13.73 -6.01 13.38
N ILE A 125 14.01 -5.46 12.20
CA ILE A 125 13.97 -6.15 10.93
C ILE A 125 15.24 -5.86 10.15
N ARG A 126 15.94 -6.92 9.78
CA ARG A 126 17.11 -6.89 8.89
C ARG A 126 16.67 -7.32 7.50
N TYR A 127 17.06 -6.56 6.48
CA TYR A 127 16.83 -6.90 5.07
C TYR A 127 18.17 -7.06 4.35
N ASP A 128 18.41 -8.23 3.77
CA ASP A 128 19.68 -8.57 3.14
C ASP A 128 19.72 -8.13 1.68
N GLY A 129 20.73 -7.32 1.33
CA GLY A 129 20.91 -6.80 -0.04
C GLY A 129 19.83 -5.81 -0.50
N ALA A 130 19.01 -5.30 0.43
CA ALA A 130 17.83 -4.50 0.11
C ALA A 130 18.16 -3.20 -0.64
N GLU A 131 19.26 -2.53 -0.29
CA GLU A 131 19.67 -1.27 -0.91
C GLU A 131 19.86 -1.44 -2.42
N ASP A 132 20.75 -2.36 -2.81
CA ASP A 132 21.08 -2.62 -4.22
C ASP A 132 19.87 -3.17 -4.98
N ALA A 133 19.10 -4.07 -4.34
CA ALA A 133 17.89 -4.64 -4.91
C ALA A 133 16.85 -3.57 -5.27
N ILE A 134 16.61 -2.60 -4.37
CA ILE A 134 15.64 -1.52 -4.60
C ILE A 134 16.18 -0.49 -5.58
N LYS A 135 17.46 -0.10 -5.48
CA LYS A 135 18.07 0.87 -6.40
C LYS A 135 18.15 0.36 -7.84
N GLY A 136 18.32 -0.95 -8.03
CA GLY A 136 18.33 -1.58 -9.35
C GLY A 136 16.95 -1.88 -9.95
N LEU A 137 15.87 -1.70 -9.17
CA LEU A 137 14.53 -2.11 -9.55
C LEU A 137 13.99 -1.26 -10.71
N GLN A 138 13.48 -1.93 -11.74
CA GLN A 138 12.87 -1.28 -12.91
C GLN A 138 11.35 -1.11 -12.74
N PRO A 139 10.73 -0.11 -13.38
CA PRO A 139 9.28 0.07 -13.34
C PRO A 139 8.53 -1.19 -13.81
N GLY A 140 7.49 -1.59 -13.08
CA GLY A 140 6.71 -2.80 -13.32
C GLY A 140 7.32 -4.09 -12.75
N HIS A 141 8.52 -4.04 -12.16
CA HIS A 141 9.19 -5.23 -11.64
C HIS A 141 9.07 -5.35 -10.11
N THR A 142 9.14 -6.60 -9.66
CA THR A 142 9.16 -6.99 -8.25
C THR A 142 10.48 -7.64 -7.91
N VAL A 143 11.05 -7.28 -6.76
CA VAL A 143 12.17 -7.99 -6.14
C VAL A 143 11.72 -8.60 -4.83
N LYS A 144 12.27 -9.78 -4.52
CA LYS A 144 12.12 -10.42 -3.21
C LYS A 144 13.40 -10.21 -2.43
N ILE A 145 13.26 -9.79 -1.19
CA ILE A 145 14.36 -9.39 -0.32
C ILE A 145 14.31 -10.28 0.92
N PRO A 146 15.32 -11.12 1.16
CA PRO A 146 15.40 -11.91 2.38
C PRO A 146 15.37 -11.01 3.61
N MET A 147 14.56 -11.39 4.60
CA MET A 147 14.42 -10.64 5.83
C MET A 147 14.50 -11.51 7.08
N THR A 148 14.97 -10.92 8.16
CA THR A 148 14.96 -11.51 9.50
C THR A 148 14.32 -10.53 10.47
N GLU A 149 13.23 -10.94 11.10
CA GLU A 149 12.55 -10.18 12.14
C GLU A 149 12.91 -10.75 13.52
N THR A 150 13.23 -9.86 14.45
CA THR A 150 13.46 -10.17 15.86
C THR A 150 12.52 -9.33 16.71
N LEU A 151 11.63 -9.98 17.45
CA LEU A 151 10.77 -9.34 18.43
C LEU A 151 11.58 -9.04 19.69
N SER A 152 11.47 -7.83 20.23
CA SER A 152 12.09 -7.47 21.50
C SER A 152 11.45 -8.28 22.63
N ASP A 153 12.23 -8.63 23.64
CA ASP A 153 11.78 -9.36 24.83
C ASP A 153 11.20 -10.76 24.57
N SER A 154 11.53 -11.37 23.43
CA SER A 154 11.19 -12.76 23.12
C SER A 154 12.45 -13.63 23.12
N ASP A 155 12.43 -14.74 23.86
CA ASP A 155 13.44 -15.81 23.77
C ASP A 155 13.26 -16.67 22.50
N ALA A 156 12.25 -16.38 21.68
CA ALA A 156 12.01 -17.11 20.45
C ALA A 156 13.12 -16.85 19.42
N ALA A 157 13.36 -17.85 18.57
CA ALA A 157 14.26 -17.66 17.44
C ALA A 157 13.75 -16.54 16.50
N PRO A 158 14.64 -15.76 15.88
CA PRO A 158 14.24 -14.78 14.87
C PRO A 158 13.43 -15.42 13.74
N ALA A 159 12.37 -14.74 13.31
CA ALA A 159 11.57 -15.19 12.18
C ALA A 159 12.28 -14.85 10.87
N GLN A 160 12.29 -15.79 9.92
CA GLN A 160 12.86 -15.59 8.59
C GLN A 160 11.75 -15.56 7.54
N GLY A 161 11.89 -14.69 6.53
CA GLY A 161 10.93 -14.56 5.45
C GLY A 161 11.49 -13.79 4.26
N GLU A 162 10.61 -13.44 3.32
CA GLU A 162 10.94 -12.60 2.16
C GLU A 162 9.95 -11.44 2.07
N ALA A 163 10.45 -10.21 2.11
CA ALA A 163 9.66 -9.04 1.73
C ALA A 163 9.63 -8.93 0.21
N ALA A 164 8.49 -8.57 -0.37
CA ALA A 164 8.37 -8.24 -1.79
C ALA A 164 8.25 -6.73 -1.96
N VAL A 165 9.08 -6.16 -2.82
CA VAL A 165 9.02 -4.75 -3.20
C VAL A 165 8.80 -4.67 -4.70
N THR A 166 7.70 -4.05 -5.11
CA THR A 166 7.38 -3.75 -6.51
C THR A 166 7.56 -2.27 -6.75
N PHE A 167 8.39 -1.90 -7.73
CA PHE A 167 8.39 -0.55 -8.25
C PHE A 167 7.33 -0.46 -9.34
N VAL A 168 6.22 0.20 -9.07
CA VAL A 168 5.09 0.25 -10.01
C VAL A 168 5.41 1.21 -11.15
N GLY A 169 5.90 2.40 -10.83
CA GLY A 169 6.24 3.41 -11.82
C GLY A 169 6.38 4.81 -11.22
N CYS A 170 6.45 5.81 -12.10
CA CYS A 170 6.67 7.20 -11.74
C CYS A 170 5.42 8.04 -12.00
N GLY A 171 5.37 9.21 -11.38
CA GLY A 171 4.34 10.17 -11.69
C GLY A 171 4.47 11.43 -10.86
N VAL A 172 3.37 12.17 -10.77
CA VAL A 172 3.25 13.36 -9.94
C VAL A 172 2.03 13.28 -9.05
N THR A 173 2.13 13.79 -7.83
CA THR A 173 0.97 13.85 -6.92
C THR A 173 -0.14 14.74 -7.48
N HIS A 174 -1.37 14.46 -7.07
CA HIS A 174 -2.50 15.36 -7.28
C HIS A 174 -2.34 16.66 -6.48
N PRO A 175 -2.93 17.78 -6.92
CA PRO A 175 -2.94 19.05 -6.16
C PRO A 175 -3.58 18.95 -4.77
N THR A 176 -4.38 17.91 -4.52
CA THR A 176 -5.01 17.62 -3.23
C THR A 176 -4.02 17.14 -2.16
N VAL A 177 -2.80 16.74 -2.55
CA VAL A 177 -1.71 16.45 -1.60
C VAL A 177 -1.05 17.76 -1.19
N THR A 178 -1.62 18.45 -0.20
CA THR A 178 -1.27 19.84 0.16
C THR A 178 0.21 20.03 0.52
N GLY A 179 0.85 19.04 1.16
CA GLY A 179 2.26 19.16 1.55
C GLY A 179 3.24 19.00 0.38
N ALA A 180 2.75 18.50 -0.76
CA ALA A 180 3.56 18.18 -1.92
C ALA A 180 2.73 18.19 -3.21
N PRO A 181 2.10 19.31 -3.61
CA PRO A 181 1.24 19.34 -4.80
C PRO A 181 2.08 19.29 -6.08
N GLY A 182 1.76 18.37 -6.99
CA GLY A 182 2.52 18.20 -8.25
C GLY A 182 3.94 17.69 -8.05
N GLU A 183 4.21 17.06 -6.90
CA GLU A 183 5.51 16.53 -6.53
C GLU A 183 5.86 15.30 -7.37
N PRO A 184 7.04 15.25 -8.00
CA PRO A 184 7.54 14.03 -8.64
C PRO A 184 7.69 12.90 -7.63
N VAL A 185 7.08 11.76 -7.92
CA VAL A 185 7.01 10.60 -7.02
C VAL A 185 7.35 9.30 -7.74
N ARG A 186 7.78 8.32 -6.95
CA ARG A 186 7.87 6.91 -7.33
C ARG A 186 6.85 6.11 -6.53
N LEU A 187 6.05 5.29 -7.20
CA LEU A 187 5.05 4.42 -6.58
C LEU A 187 5.65 3.05 -6.30
N TYR A 188 5.60 2.63 -5.04
CA TYR A 188 6.01 1.30 -4.60
C TYR A 188 4.84 0.53 -3.99
N ARG A 189 4.81 -0.78 -4.22
CA ARG A 189 3.97 -1.73 -3.47
C ARG A 189 4.84 -2.66 -2.68
N LEU A 190 4.51 -2.83 -1.41
CA LEU A 190 5.28 -3.63 -0.48
C LEU A 190 4.38 -4.74 0.06
N LYS A 191 4.92 -5.96 0.15
CA LYS A 191 4.35 -7.05 0.94
C LYS A 191 5.40 -7.49 1.94
N MET A 192 5.14 -7.27 3.21
CA MET A 192 6.07 -7.57 4.30
C MET A 192 5.45 -8.60 5.21
N PRO A 193 5.93 -9.86 5.19
CA PRO A 193 5.53 -10.82 6.20
C PRO A 193 6.09 -10.40 7.56
N HIS A 194 5.35 -10.67 8.62
CA HIS A 194 5.79 -10.41 9.99
C HIS A 194 5.29 -11.48 10.96
N ALA A 195 6.03 -11.61 12.07
CA ALA A 195 5.69 -12.49 13.16
C ALA A 195 4.59 -11.87 14.01
N ALA A 196 3.58 -12.67 14.34
CA ALA A 196 2.55 -12.27 15.26
C ALA A 196 2.96 -12.60 16.71
N PRO A 197 2.56 -11.80 17.72
CA PRO A 197 2.90 -12.07 19.13
C PRO A 197 2.47 -13.48 19.60
N GLN A 198 1.39 -14.02 19.04
CA GLN A 198 0.88 -15.36 19.33
C GLN A 198 1.66 -16.51 18.67
N ALA A 199 2.56 -16.22 17.73
CA ALA A 199 3.38 -17.20 17.02
C ALA A 199 4.81 -16.65 16.80
N PRO A 200 5.56 -16.35 17.88
CA PRO A 200 6.88 -15.75 17.75
C PRO A 200 7.84 -16.72 17.03
N GLY A 201 8.69 -16.18 16.16
CA GLY A 201 9.61 -16.96 15.32
C GLY A 201 9.01 -17.53 14.04
N GLN A 202 7.73 -17.29 13.76
CA GLN A 202 7.08 -17.67 12.50
C GLN A 202 6.43 -16.47 11.82
N MET A 203 6.59 -16.37 10.50
CA MET A 203 5.94 -15.35 9.68
C MET A 203 4.49 -15.77 9.40
N THR A 204 3.55 -15.30 10.22
CA THR A 204 2.15 -15.72 10.15
C THR A 204 1.21 -14.65 9.60
N GLU A 205 1.66 -13.40 9.55
CA GLU A 205 0.88 -12.26 9.07
C GLU A 205 1.61 -11.56 7.92
N VAL A 206 0.87 -10.78 7.13
CA VAL A 206 1.42 -9.99 6.03
C VAL A 206 0.86 -8.58 6.09
N THR A 207 1.75 -7.59 6.09
CA THR A 207 1.40 -6.19 5.87
C THR A 207 1.56 -5.86 4.39
N GLU A 208 0.51 -5.32 3.77
CA GLU A 208 0.58 -4.76 2.42
C GLU A 208 0.53 -3.24 2.48
N LEU A 209 1.43 -2.58 1.74
CA LEU A 209 1.48 -1.13 1.65
C LEU A 209 1.60 -0.67 0.21
N GLU A 210 1.09 0.52 -0.04
CA GLU A 210 1.36 1.27 -1.26
C GLU A 210 1.89 2.67 -0.89
N ILE A 211 3.06 3.03 -1.42
CA ILE A 211 3.79 4.25 -1.02
C ILE A 211 4.05 5.10 -2.26
N LEU A 212 3.68 6.37 -2.20
CA LEU A 212 4.22 7.41 -3.07
C LEU A 212 5.45 8.03 -2.39
N LEU A 213 6.63 7.70 -2.86
CA LEU A 213 7.90 8.24 -2.37
C LEU A 213 8.27 9.49 -3.16
N SER A 214 8.38 10.65 -2.51
CA SER A 214 8.82 11.87 -3.18
C SER A 214 10.26 11.76 -3.65
N GLN A 215 10.51 12.21 -4.88
CA GLN A 215 11.85 12.28 -5.45
C GLN A 215 12.64 13.46 -4.86
N ARG A 216 11.98 14.58 -4.52
CA ARG A 216 12.61 15.76 -3.90
C ARG A 216 12.90 15.62 -2.41
N TYR A 217 12.04 14.91 -1.69
CA TYR A 217 12.12 14.79 -0.24
C TYR A 217 12.75 13.49 0.22
N GLY A 218 12.79 12.45 -0.62
CA GLY A 218 13.29 11.13 -0.21
C GLY A 218 12.42 10.41 0.79
N TRP A 219 11.16 10.81 0.90
CA TRP A 219 10.28 10.39 1.98
C TRP A 219 8.85 10.19 1.49
N PRO A 220 8.05 9.32 2.13
CA PRO A 220 6.66 9.10 1.75
C PRO A 220 5.84 10.39 1.78
N VAL A 221 5.10 10.65 0.71
CA VAL A 221 4.10 11.73 0.67
C VAL A 221 2.67 11.19 0.74
N VAL A 222 2.48 9.93 0.36
CA VAL A 222 1.25 9.16 0.60
C VAL A 222 1.65 7.74 0.96
N GLU A 223 0.98 7.17 1.95
CA GLU A 223 1.14 5.78 2.38
C GLU A 223 -0.24 5.19 2.61
N SER A 224 -0.56 4.12 1.88
CA SER A 224 -1.82 3.39 2.00
C SER A 224 -1.56 2.03 2.64
N VAL A 225 -2.35 1.72 3.65
CA VAL A 225 -2.39 0.41 4.34
C VAL A 225 -3.84 -0.05 4.40
N SER A 226 -4.09 -1.30 4.79
CA SER A 226 -5.46 -1.84 4.88
C SER A 226 -6.40 -1.03 5.79
N GLY A 227 -5.86 -0.29 6.76
CA GLY A 227 -6.63 0.58 7.68
C GLY A 227 -6.90 2.00 7.17
N GLY A 228 -6.37 2.40 6.02
CA GLY A 228 -6.56 3.75 5.46
C GLY A 228 -5.30 4.32 4.81
N THR A 229 -5.40 5.58 4.36
CA THR A 229 -4.35 6.23 3.58
C THR A 229 -3.91 7.54 4.22
N MET A 230 -2.65 7.59 4.63
CA MET A 230 -2.00 8.79 5.15
C MET A 230 -1.54 9.67 3.99
N VAL A 231 -1.89 10.95 4.02
CA VAL A 231 -1.54 11.94 3.00
C VAL A 231 -0.80 13.09 3.66
N LEU A 232 0.31 13.49 3.06
CA LEU A 232 1.14 14.59 3.53
C LEU A 232 0.40 15.94 3.39
N THR A 233 0.38 16.71 4.48
CA THR A 233 -0.23 18.06 4.53
C THR A 233 0.78 19.18 4.60
N SER A 234 1.91 18.96 5.25
CA SER A 234 2.97 19.97 5.32
C SER A 234 4.34 19.36 5.58
N VAL A 235 5.37 20.14 5.23
CA VAL A 235 6.77 19.86 5.52
C VAL A 235 7.36 21.11 6.18
N SER A 236 8.02 20.93 7.32
CA SER A 236 8.71 22.00 8.07
C SER A 236 10.17 21.62 8.35
N ASN A 237 10.98 22.60 8.76
CA ASN A 237 12.36 22.40 9.20
C ASN A 237 12.53 22.84 10.65
#